data_AF-A0A2N9K8A4-F1
#
_entry.id   AF-A0A2N9K8A4-F1
#
_cell.length_a   1.000
_cell.length_b   1.000
_cell.length_c   1.000
_cell.angle_alpha   90.00
_cell.angle_beta   90.00
_cell.angle_gamma   90.00
#
_symmetry.space_group_name_H-M   'P 1'
#
loop_
_entity.id
_entity.type
_entity.pdbx_description
1 polymer ?
#
loop_
_entity_poly.entity_id
_entity_poly.type
_entity_poly.pdbx_seq_one_letter_code
_entity_poly.pdbx_strand_id
1 'polypeptide(L)'
;MLSFYLAALILGFLFSYLLYMRRSFYVEDGQLIQEGSALPLVIMLTNFLVKYILNVILAIHPVLYTQMNFNIFYGIVSGFTVGLFFGGIYKTLTAKKEFLKS
;
A
#
# COMPACT_ATOMS: atom_id res chain seq x y z
N MET A 1 -18.58 8.14 0.02
CA MET A 1 -17.70 7.25 0.81
C MET A 1 -16.79 6.42 -0.07
N LEU A 2 -17.34 5.47 -0.84
CA LEU A 2 -16.56 4.57 -1.69
C LEU A 2 -15.71 5.30 -2.75
N SER A 3 -16.24 6.37 -3.34
CA SER A 3 -15.51 7.20 -4.33
C SER A 3 -14.21 7.80 -3.78
N PHE A 4 -14.23 8.33 -2.56
CA PHE A 4 -13.04 8.88 -1.89
C PHE A 4 -12.01 7.79 -1.57
N TYR A 5 -12.47 6.62 -1.14
CA TYR A 5 -11.62 5.46 -0.92
C TYR A 5 -10.93 5.01 -2.22
N LEU A 6 -11.68 4.91 -3.32
CA LEU A 6 -11.13 4.53 -4.63
C LEU A 6 -10.14 5.57 -5.17
N ALA A 7 -10.45 6.86 -5.04
CA ALA A 7 -9.54 7.93 -5.44
C ALA A 7 -8.21 7.86 -4.66
N ALA A 8 -8.30 7.68 -3.34
CA ALA A 8 -7.12 7.53 -2.48
C ALA A 8 -6.33 6.25 -2.79
N LEU A 9 -7.01 5.15 -3.12
CA LEU A 9 -6.38 3.90 -3.54
C LEU A 9 -5.58 4.08 -4.83
N ILE A 10 -6.16 4.73 -5.83
CA ILE A 10 -5.47 5.01 -7.09
C ILE A 10 -4.23 5.89 -6.84
N LEU A 11 -4.36 6.93 -6.02
CA LEU A 11 -3.24 7.79 -5.65
C LEU A 11 -2.13 7.03 -4.92
N GLY A 12 -2.49 6.18 -3.94
CA GLY A 12 -1.54 5.33 -3.23
C GLY A 12 -0.85 4.34 -4.17
N PHE A 13 -1.60 3.75 -5.10
CA PHE A 13 -1.05 2.84 -6.11
C PHE A 13 -0.02 3.55 -7.00
N LEU A 14 -0.37 4.72 -7.56
CA LEU A 14 0.53 5.50 -8.41
C LEU A 14 1.78 5.95 -7.65
N PHE A 15 1.61 6.40 -6.40
CA PHE A 15 2.72 6.83 -5.56
C PHE A 15 3.69 5.69 -5.27
N SER A 16 3.16 4.53 -4.89
CA SER A 16 3.99 3.34 -4.66
C SER A 16 4.65 2.86 -5.95
N TYR A 17 3.93 2.84 -7.07
CA TYR A 17 4.51 2.48 -8.37
C TYR A 17 5.72 3.37 -8.71
N LEU A 18 5.61 4.70 -8.52
CA LEU A 18 6.73 5.63 -8.75
C LEU A 18 7.91 5.38 -7.79
N LEU A 19 7.61 5.13 -6.52
CA LEU A 19 8.60 4.82 -5.48
C LEU A 19 9.37 3.54 -5.82
N TYR A 20 8.64 2.54 -6.29
CA TYR A 20 9.17 1.28 -6.75
C TYR A 20 9.93 1.42 -8.06
N MET A 21 9.55 2.30 -8.99
CA MET A 21 10.18 2.49 -10.31
C MET A 21 11.69 2.71 -10.25
N ARG A 22 12.18 3.42 -9.22
CA ARG A 22 13.60 3.71 -9.02
C ARG A 22 14.46 2.54 -8.50
N ARG A 23 13.88 1.40 -8.14
CA ARG A 23 14.63 0.21 -7.71
C ARG A 23 14.96 -0.70 -8.89
N SER A 24 16.23 -1.02 -9.06
CA SER A 24 16.71 -2.09 -9.93
C SER A 24 16.55 -3.43 -9.23
N PHE A 25 16.10 -4.43 -10.00
CA PHE A 25 16.22 -5.82 -9.60
C PHE A 25 17.55 -6.32 -10.15
N TYR A 26 18.33 -7.00 -9.31
CA TYR A 26 19.57 -7.63 -9.74
C TYR A 26 19.37 -9.14 -9.82
N VAL A 27 19.98 -9.76 -10.80
CA VAL A 27 20.00 -11.21 -10.95
C VAL A 27 21.36 -11.69 -10.46
N GLU A 28 21.36 -12.53 -9.44
CA GLU A 28 22.57 -13.19 -8.93
C GLU A 28 22.27 -14.69 -8.87
N ASP A 29 23.14 -15.52 -9.46
CA ASP A 29 23.02 -16.99 -9.48
C ASP A 29 21.65 -17.56 -9.90
N GLY A 30 21.03 -16.98 -10.93
CA GLY A 30 19.73 -17.45 -11.43
C GLY A 30 18.56 -17.16 -10.47
N GLN A 31 18.77 -16.33 -9.46
CA GLN A 31 17.74 -15.84 -8.56
C GLN A 31 17.54 -14.34 -8.77
N LEU A 32 16.27 -13.93 -8.84
CA LEU A 32 15.89 -12.52 -8.79
C LEU A 32 16.08 -12.01 -7.36
N ILE A 33 17.15 -11.25 -7.12
CA ILE A 33 17.40 -10.61 -5.85
C ILE A 33 16.89 -9.17 -5.93
N GLN A 34 15.82 -8.90 -5.17
CA GLN A 34 15.35 -7.54 -4.98
C GLN A 34 16.17 -6.87 -3.89
N GLU A 35 17.04 -5.92 -4.26
CA GLU A 35 17.81 -5.12 -3.32
C GLU A 35 16.86 -4.37 -2.37
N GLY A 36 16.84 -4.76 -1.10
CA GLY A 36 16.06 -4.11 -0.05
C GLY A 36 14.58 -4.51 0.00
N SER A 37 14.30 -5.72 0.50
CA SER A 37 12.94 -6.20 0.89
C SER A 37 12.31 -5.41 2.07
N ALA A 38 12.98 -4.36 2.56
CA ALA A 38 12.47 -3.50 3.62
C ALA A 38 11.25 -2.66 3.18
N LEU A 39 11.11 -2.35 1.88
CA LEU A 39 10.06 -1.45 1.38
C LEU A 39 8.65 -2.04 1.49
N PRO A 40 8.38 -3.30 1.05
CA PRO A 40 7.11 -3.96 1.33
C PRO A 40 6.82 -4.05 2.83
N LEU A 41 7.85 -4.34 3.65
CA LEU A 41 7.72 -4.47 5.09
C LEU A 41 7.31 -3.15 5.76
N VAL A 42 7.96 -2.05 5.40
CA VAL A 42 7.64 -0.70 5.89
C VAL A 42 6.21 -0.30 5.47
N ILE A 43 5.80 -0.59 4.23
CA ILE A 43 4.44 -0.31 3.76
C ILE A 43 3.42 -1.13 4.56
N MET A 44 3.67 -2.43 4.78
CA MET A 44 2.79 -3.28 5.58
C MET A 44 2.68 -2.81 7.03
N LEU A 45 3.80 -2.49 7.68
CA LEU A 45 3.81 -1.94 9.04
C LEU A 45 3.06 -0.61 9.12
N THR A 46 3.26 0.28 8.14
CA THR A 46 2.54 1.56 8.07
C THR A 46 1.03 1.33 7.94
N ASN A 47 0.61 0.43 7.05
CA ASN A 47 -0.81 0.09 6.89
C ASN A 47 -1.40 -0.52 8.18
N PHE A 48 -0.65 -1.39 8.84
CA PHE A 48 -1.05 -1.98 10.12
C PHE A 48 -1.23 -0.92 11.21
N LEU A 49 -0.23 -0.06 11.42
CA LEU A 49 -0.27 1.01 12.42
C LEU A 49 -1.44 1.96 12.19
N VAL A 50 -1.63 2.39 10.96
CA VAL A 50 -2.72 3.29 10.57
C VAL A 50 -4.08 2.65 10.86
N LYS A 51 -4.30 1.40 10.41
CA LYS A 51 -5.56 0.70 10.69
C LYS A 51 -5.77 0.48 12.17
N TYR A 52 -4.72 0.12 12.91
CA TYR A 52 -4.81 -0.12 14.34
C TYR A 52 -5.24 1.15 15.07
N ILE A 53 -4.58 2.29 14.84
CA ILE A 53 -4.93 3.57 15.46
C ILE A 53 -6.38 3.96 15.14
N LEU A 54 -6.78 3.88 13.87
CA LEU A 54 -8.14 4.23 13.46
C LEU A 54 -9.20 3.33 14.12
N ASN A 55 -8.94 2.02 14.24
CA ASN A 55 -9.86 1.09 14.89
C ASN A 55 -9.90 1.28 16.42
N VAL A 56 -8.77 1.60 17.06
CA VAL A 56 -8.74 1.94 18.49
C VAL A 56 -9.56 3.20 18.76
N ILE A 57 -9.41 4.25 17.94
CA ILE A 57 -10.22 5.47 18.04
C ILE A 57 -11.72 5.16 17.89
N LEU A 58 -12.09 4.32 16.92
CA LEU A 58 -13.47 3.87 16.74
C LEU A 58 -13.99 3.04 17.93
N ALA A 59 -13.15 2.22 18.54
CA ALA A 59 -13.52 1.41 19.69
C ALA A 59 -13.77 2.26 20.95
N ILE A 60 -12.97 3.31 21.15
CA ILE A 60 -13.13 4.25 22.28
C ILE A 60 -14.33 5.19 22.05
N HIS A 61 -14.51 5.65 20.81
CA HIS A 61 -15.56 6.60 20.43
C HIS A 61 -16.41 6.06 19.27
N PRO A 62 -17.33 5.12 19.52
CA PRO A 62 -18.16 4.51 18.48
C PRO A 62 -19.08 5.52 17.77
N VAL A 63 -19.37 6.66 18.42
CA VAL A 63 -20.12 7.77 17.81
C VAL A 63 -19.43 8.34 16.56
N LEU A 64 -18.11 8.17 16.42
CA LEU A 64 -17.38 8.60 15.22
C LEU A 64 -17.80 7.82 13.96
N TYR A 65 -18.36 6.62 14.12
CA TYR A 65 -18.87 5.84 12.99
C TYR A 65 -20.04 6.52 12.26
N THR A 66 -20.83 7.33 12.96
CA THR A 66 -21.95 8.07 12.35
C THR A 66 -21.51 9.41 11.76
N GLN A 67 -20.28 9.84 12.05
CA GLN A 67 -19.74 11.11 11.57
C GLN A 67 -19.21 10.97 10.14
N MET A 68 -19.85 11.66 9.20
CA MET A 68 -19.47 11.68 7.79
C MET A 68 -18.00 12.08 7.59
N ASN A 69 -17.52 13.08 8.33
CA ASN A 69 -16.14 13.56 8.21
C ASN A 69 -15.11 12.50 8.60
N PHE A 70 -15.38 11.77 9.69
CA PHE A 70 -14.50 10.68 10.15
C PHE A 70 -14.47 9.54 9.13
N ASN A 71 -15.62 9.14 8.59
CA ASN A 71 -15.69 8.07 7.60
C ASN A 71 -14.98 8.45 6.27
N ILE A 72 -15.04 9.71 5.85
CA ILE A 72 -14.27 10.19 4.68
C ILE A 72 -12.76 10.11 4.98
N PHE A 73 -12.33 10.63 6.13
CA PHE A 73 -10.92 10.58 6.55
C PHE A 73 -10.41 9.14 6.65
N TYR A 74 -11.17 8.27 7.32
CA TYR A 74 -10.88 6.84 7.43
C TYR A 74 -10.75 6.20 6.04
N GLY A 75 -11.68 6.49 5.13
CA GLY A 75 -11.67 5.98 3.76
C GLY A 75 -10.45 6.46 2.95
N ILE A 76 -10.07 7.73 3.05
CA ILE A 76 -8.90 8.27 2.35
C ILE A 76 -7.62 7.61 2.87
N VAL A 77 -7.44 7.60 4.19
CA VAL A 77 -6.22 7.08 4.82
C VAL A 77 -6.07 5.57 4.56
N SER A 78 -7.14 4.80 4.74
CA SER A 78 -7.13 3.35 4.47
C SER A 78 -7.00 3.03 2.98
N GLY A 79 -7.66 3.78 2.10
CA GLY A 79 -7.55 3.61 0.66
C GLY A 79 -6.13 3.86 0.18
N PHE A 80 -5.50 4.94 0.65
CA PHE A 80 -4.12 5.28 0.32
C PHE A 80 -3.13 4.20 0.74
N THR A 81 -3.20 3.71 1.99
CA THR A 81 -2.26 2.66 2.46
C THR A 81 -2.45 1.33 1.74
N VAL A 82 -3.69 0.97 1.40
CA VAL A 82 -3.98 -0.22 0.58
C VAL A 82 -3.44 -0.05 -0.84
N GLY A 83 -3.63 1.12 -1.45
CA GLY A 83 -3.05 1.45 -2.76
C GLY A 83 -1.53 1.31 -2.78
N LEU A 84 -0.85 1.81 -1.73
CA LEU A 84 0.60 1.68 -1.60
C LEU A 84 1.07 0.22 -1.62
N PHE A 85 0.33 -0.67 -0.97
CA PHE A 85 0.64 -2.10 -0.93
C PHE A 85 0.49 -2.77 -2.30
N PHE A 86 -0.60 -2.48 -3.01
CA PHE A 86 -0.85 -3.04 -4.35
C PHE A 86 0.17 -2.59 -5.40
N GLY A 87 0.65 -1.34 -5.33
CA GLY A 87 1.68 -0.82 -6.25
C GLY A 87 2.98 -1.61 -6.19
N GLY A 88 3.41 -1.99 -4.97
CA GLY A 88 4.61 -2.80 -4.76
C GLY A 88 4.46 -4.23 -5.29
N ILE A 89 3.32 -4.88 -4.99
CA ILE A 89 3.02 -6.23 -5.49
C ILE A 89 3.05 -6.26 -7.02
N TYR A 90 2.42 -5.27 -7.66
CA TYR A 90 2.36 -5.20 -9.12
C TYR A 90 3.76 -5.16 -9.74
N LYS A 91 4.69 -4.33 -9.22
CA LYS A 91 6.06 -4.27 -9.77
C LYS A 91 6.81 -5.58 -9.56
N THR A 92 6.73 -6.21 -8.38
CA THR A 92 7.41 -7.49 -8.12
C THR A 92 6.88 -8.61 -9.02
N LEU A 93 5.57 -8.66 -9.27
CA LEU A 93 4.98 -9.62 -10.20
C LEU A 93 5.43 -9.40 -11.65
N THR A 94 5.53 -8.13 -12.08
CA THR A 94 6.02 -7.80 -13.43
C THR A 94 7.48 -8.18 -13.61
N ALA A 95 8.35 -7.86 -12.65
CA ALA A 95 9.76 -8.25 -12.68
C ALA A 95 9.94 -9.79 -12.71
N LYS A 96 9.13 -10.52 -11.93
CA LYS A 96 9.12 -11.99 -11.95
C LYS A 96 8.71 -12.55 -13.33
N LYS A 97 7.73 -11.93 -14.00
CA LYS A 97 7.29 -12.35 -15.34
C LYS A 97 8.36 -12.10 -16.40
N GLU A 98 9.10 -10.99 -16.31
CA GLU A 98 10.20 -10.69 -17.25
C GLU A 98 11.34 -11.70 -17.11
N PHE A 99 11.70 -12.09 -15.88
CA PHE A 99 12.72 -13.11 -15.64
C PHE A 99 12.35 -14.50 -16.15
N LEU A 100 11.12 -14.96 -15.92
CA LEU A 100 10.65 -16.27 -16.39
C LEU A 100 10.56 -16.38 -17.93
N LYS A 101 10.69 -15.27 -18.64
CA LYS A 101 10.63 -15.21 -20.11
C LYS A 101 12.01 -15.12 -20.78
N SER A 102 13.07 -14.93 -19.99
CA SER A 102 14.48 -14.93 -20.42
C SER A 102 15.08 -16.33 -20.28
#